data_AF-A0A7X7SI64-F1
#
_entry.id   AF-A0A7X7SI64-F1
#
_cell.length_a   1.000
_cell.length_b   1.000
_cell.length_c   1.000
_cell.angle_alpha   90.00
_cell.angle_beta   90.00
_cell.angle_gamma   90.00
#
_symmetry.space_group_name_H-M   'P 1'
#
loop_
_entity.id
_entity.type
_entity.pdbx_description
1 polymer ?
#
loop_
_entity_poly.entity_id
_entity_poly.type
_entity_poly.pdbx_seq_one_letter_code
_entity_poly.pdbx_strand_id
1 'polypeptide(L)'
;MNIRCPHCQTLFRVDPARVPPRGIRARCARCGGTFQIAGTSAPGASAGHGGQPSATAPAGAGTPGGSPPRQEHASAERTGAPHGSGAAQGFPGQQGTPAGAGAPAGTAPQRPVFGSRDPNARAQRIARALVSDIVAYHPERREQALAAGTLRSEFRDEIMKSWDEYVAQVGQETAKSTPYFRQALNDILAGGQPVF
;
A
#
# COMPACT_ATOMS: atom_id res chain seq x y z
N MET A 1 12.97 -9.53 -16.61
CA MET A 1 13.66 -9.83 -15.33
C MET A 1 12.66 -10.14 -14.23
N ASN A 2 13.03 -10.96 -13.23
CA ASN A 2 12.18 -11.28 -12.08
C ASN A 2 12.56 -10.42 -10.88
N ILE A 3 11.57 -9.83 -10.21
CA ILE A 3 11.77 -8.99 -9.03
C ILE A 3 10.94 -9.54 -7.87
N ARG A 4 11.56 -9.68 -6.69
CA ARG A 4 10.87 -10.07 -5.45
C ARG A 4 10.46 -8.84 -4.66
N CYS A 5 9.23 -8.80 -4.16
CA CYS A 5 8.80 -7.74 -3.26
C CYS A 5 9.55 -7.84 -1.92
N PRO A 6 10.18 -6.77 -1.41
CA PRO A 6 10.91 -6.79 -0.14
C PRO A 6 10.01 -6.90 1.10
N HIS A 7 8.69 -6.93 0.92
CA HIS A 7 7.71 -6.91 2.02
C HIS A 7 6.94 -8.21 2.20
N CYS A 8 6.60 -8.89 1.10
CA CYS A 8 5.84 -10.14 1.13
C CYS A 8 6.46 -11.23 0.25
N GLN A 9 7.68 -11.00 -0.28
CA GLN A 9 8.48 -11.94 -1.07
C GLN A 9 7.85 -12.45 -2.37
N THR A 10 6.67 -11.93 -2.75
CA THR A 10 6.00 -12.28 -4.01
C THR A 10 6.90 -11.95 -5.21
N LEU A 11 7.01 -12.91 -6.13
CA LEU A 11 7.81 -12.82 -7.35
C LEU A 11 6.97 -12.21 -8.48
N PHE A 12 7.49 -11.18 -9.14
CA PHE A 12 6.88 -10.54 -10.29
C PHE A 12 7.78 -10.65 -11.51
N ARG A 13 7.19 -10.85 -12.69
CA ARG A 13 7.90 -10.74 -13.97
C ARG A 13 7.76 -9.31 -14.47
N VAL A 14 8.90 -8.65 -14.68
CA VAL A 14 8.99 -7.27 -15.16
C VAL A 14 9.72 -7.27 -16.50
N ASP A 15 9.15 -6.59 -17.48
CA ASP A 15 9.79 -6.36 -18.76
C ASP A 15 10.94 -5.35 -18.60
N PRO A 16 12.20 -5.72 -18.91
CA PRO A 16 13.33 -4.81 -18.78
C PRO A 16 13.21 -3.57 -19.67
N ALA A 17 12.51 -3.64 -20.81
CA ALA A 17 12.32 -2.48 -21.69
C ALA A 17 11.43 -1.39 -21.06
N ARG A 18 10.64 -1.74 -20.04
CA ARG A 18 9.78 -0.81 -19.31
C ARG A 18 10.47 -0.16 -18.11
N VAL A 19 11.69 -0.57 -17.78
CA VAL A 19 12.45 -0.03 -16.66
C VAL A 19 13.58 0.86 -17.22
N PRO A 20 13.46 2.19 -17.13
CA PRO A 20 14.51 3.10 -17.57
C PRO A 20 15.74 2.95 -16.67
N PRO A 21 16.93 3.39 -17.10
CA PRO A 21 18.17 3.28 -16.32
C PRO A 21 18.11 3.97 -14.96
N ARG A 22 17.27 5.01 -14.84
CA ARG A 22 16.94 5.70 -13.58
C ARG A 22 16.14 4.85 -12.58
N GLY A 23 15.65 3.69 -12.99
CA GLY A 23 14.74 2.84 -12.24
C GLY A 23 13.30 3.35 -12.22
N ILE A 24 12.39 2.54 -11.68
CA ILE A 24 10.99 2.90 -11.44
C ILE A 24 10.57 2.60 -10.00
N ARG A 25 9.57 3.34 -9.52
CA ARG A 25 8.86 3.02 -8.29
C ARG A 25 7.68 2.10 -8.61
N ALA A 26 7.74 0.86 -8.13
CA ALA A 26 6.70 -0.14 -8.35
C ALA A 26 5.86 -0.34 -7.09
N ARG A 27 4.55 -0.63 -7.26
CA ARG A 27 3.64 -1.01 -6.18
C ARG A 27 3.33 -2.50 -6.26
N CYS A 28 3.49 -3.21 -5.15
CA CYS A 28 3.15 -4.63 -5.07
C CYS A 28 1.62 -4.82 -5.12
N ALA A 29 1.12 -5.62 -6.06
CA ALA A 29 -0.31 -5.95 -6.15
C ALA A 29 -0.81 -6.81 -4.97
N ARG A 30 0.08 -7.56 -4.30
CA ARG A 30 -0.30 -8.42 -3.17
C ARG A 30 -0.41 -7.68 -1.84
N CYS A 31 0.61 -6.89 -1.47
CA CYS A 31 0.66 -6.23 -0.17
C CYS A 31 0.57 -4.71 -0.22
N GLY A 32 0.46 -4.11 -1.42
CA GLY A 32 0.36 -2.67 -1.63
C GLY A 32 1.64 -1.86 -1.38
N GLY A 33 2.73 -2.50 -0.92
CA GLY A 33 3.99 -1.82 -0.64
C GLY A 33 4.69 -1.30 -1.89
N THR A 34 5.29 -0.11 -1.79
CA THR A 34 6.05 0.52 -2.88
C THR A 34 7.56 0.29 -2.70
N PHE A 35 8.24 -0.09 -3.78
CA PHE A 35 9.69 -0.35 -3.77
C PHE A 35 10.33 0.12 -5.09
N GLN A 36 11.65 0.33 -5.08
CA GLN A 36 12.40 0.73 -6.27
C GLN A 36 12.89 -0.48 -7.05
N ILE A 37 12.73 -0.44 -8.37
CA ILE A 37 13.33 -1.39 -9.31
C ILE A 37 14.47 -0.65 -9.99
N ALA A 38 15.71 -1.09 -9.75
CA ALA A 38 16.87 -0.51 -10.42
C ALA A 38 16.80 -0.79 -11.91
N GLY A 39 16.99 0.24 -12.71
CA GLY A 39 17.30 0.06 -14.13
C GLY A 39 18.75 -0.36 -14.28
N THR A 40 19.02 -1.23 -15.25
CA THR A 40 20.39 -1.47 -15.68
C THR A 40 20.88 -0.19 -16.35
N SER A 41 21.62 0.63 -15.61
CA SER A 41 22.52 1.61 -16.24
C SER A 41 23.73 0.85 -16.77
N ALA A 42 24.19 1.19 -17.96
CA ALA A 42 25.50 0.73 -18.43
C ALA A 42 26.57 1.05 -17.35
N PRO A 43 27.56 0.18 -17.11
CA PRO A 43 28.56 0.41 -16.07
C PRO A 43 29.42 1.63 -16.45
N GLY A 44 29.16 2.76 -15.78
CA GLY A 44 30.00 3.95 -15.80
C GLY A 44 30.74 4.09 -14.48
N ALA A 45 32.00 3.66 -14.48
CA ALA A 45 33.10 4.05 -13.59
C ALA A 45 32.91 3.88 -12.07
N SER A 46 33.23 2.68 -11.56
CA SER A 46 34.00 2.58 -10.31
C SER A 46 35.49 2.62 -10.68
N ALA A 47 36.23 3.55 -10.08
CA ALA A 47 37.67 3.68 -10.23
C ALA A 47 38.38 2.38 -9.79
N GLY A 48 39.08 1.75 -10.73
CA GLY A 48 39.99 0.61 -10.52
C GLY A 48 41.29 0.90 -11.26
N HIS A 49 42.42 0.70 -10.57
CA HIS A 49 43.77 0.98 -11.03
C HIS A 49 44.28 -0.13 -11.97
N GLY A 50 44.91 0.25 -13.09
CA GLY A 50 45.89 -0.57 -13.79
C GLY A 50 45.72 -0.69 -15.32
N GLY A 51 46.67 -0.12 -16.08
CA GLY A 51 47.11 -0.65 -17.37
C GLY A 51 46.69 0.11 -18.64
N GLN A 52 47.61 0.94 -19.17
CA GLN A 52 47.73 1.32 -20.59
C GLN A 52 48.88 0.50 -21.22
N PRO A 53 48.97 0.27 -22.57
CA PRO A 53 48.80 1.30 -23.62
C PRO A 53 48.11 0.90 -24.96
N SER A 54 47.73 1.96 -25.71
CA SER A 54 47.72 2.25 -27.17
C SER A 54 47.49 1.14 -28.22
N ALA A 55 46.87 1.30 -29.40
CA ALA A 55 46.27 2.38 -30.20
C ALA A 55 45.33 1.67 -31.24
N THR A 56 44.35 2.29 -31.91
CA THR A 56 44.49 3.00 -33.19
C THR A 56 43.09 3.42 -33.69
N ALA A 57 42.94 4.65 -34.21
CA ALA A 57 41.75 5.16 -34.89
C ALA A 57 41.88 4.97 -36.43
N PRO A 58 40.80 5.13 -37.24
CA PRO A 58 40.44 6.47 -37.70
C PRO A 58 38.95 6.74 -37.91
N ALA A 59 38.69 8.01 -38.26
CA ALA A 59 37.44 8.73 -38.36
C ALA A 59 36.58 8.40 -39.60
N GLY A 60 35.29 8.72 -39.50
CA GLY A 60 34.37 8.87 -40.62
C GLY A 60 33.19 9.75 -40.23
N ALA A 61 33.16 10.98 -40.78
CA ALA A 61 32.16 12.01 -40.55
C ALA A 61 30.87 11.76 -41.36
N GLY A 62 29.72 12.26 -40.88
CA GLY A 62 28.49 12.34 -41.65
C GLY A 62 27.25 12.79 -40.86
N THR A 63 26.90 14.07 -40.96
CA THR A 63 25.59 14.70 -40.65
C THR A 63 25.54 15.91 -41.60
N PRO A 64 24.40 16.39 -42.16
CA PRO A 64 23.05 16.44 -41.54
C PRO A 64 21.84 16.23 -42.48
N GLY A 65 20.65 16.21 -41.87
CA GLY A 65 19.47 16.88 -42.43
C GLY A 65 18.29 16.01 -42.87
N GLY A 66 17.11 16.25 -42.30
CA GLY A 66 15.85 15.69 -42.80
C GLY A 66 14.70 15.83 -41.79
N SER A 67 14.11 17.02 -41.70
CA SER A 67 12.88 17.29 -40.93
C SER A 67 11.66 16.53 -41.51
N PRO A 68 10.64 16.20 -40.68
CA PRO A 68 9.52 15.35 -41.09
C PRO A 68 8.40 16.13 -41.81
N PRO A 69 7.61 15.47 -42.70
CA PRO A 69 6.38 16.04 -43.21
C PRO A 69 5.24 15.96 -42.18
N ARG A 70 4.64 17.12 -41.97
CA ARG A 70 3.35 17.38 -41.32
C ARG A 70 2.23 16.73 -42.13
N GLN A 71 1.39 15.92 -41.49
CA GLN A 71 0.09 15.54 -42.04
C GLN A 71 -1.04 16.10 -41.20
N GLU A 72 -1.78 16.96 -41.87
CA GLU A 72 -3.00 17.66 -41.54
C GLU A 72 -4.17 16.67 -41.65
N HIS A 73 -4.86 16.37 -40.55
CA HIS A 73 -6.21 15.80 -40.60
C HIS A 73 -7.11 16.69 -39.76
N ALA A 74 -7.93 17.47 -40.46
CA ALA A 74 -9.00 18.28 -39.90
C ALA A 74 -10.37 17.62 -40.15
N SER A 75 -11.27 17.91 -39.21
CA SER A 75 -12.74 17.84 -39.27
C SER A 75 -13.38 16.44 -39.21
N ALA A 76 -14.50 16.21 -38.52
CA ALA A 76 -15.56 17.10 -38.03
C ALA A 76 -16.12 16.58 -36.69
N GLU A 77 -16.28 17.46 -35.71
CA GLU A 77 -17.57 18.06 -35.29
C GLU A 77 -18.43 17.15 -34.40
N ARG A 78 -18.66 17.59 -33.16
CA ARG A 78 -19.93 17.41 -32.43
C ARG A 78 -20.11 18.55 -31.42
N THR A 79 -20.89 19.53 -31.88
CA THR A 79 -21.86 20.38 -31.19
C THR A 79 -22.20 20.02 -29.74
N GLY A 80 -22.19 21.04 -28.86
CA GLY A 80 -23.01 21.05 -27.64
C GLY A 80 -22.45 21.84 -26.46
N ALA A 81 -22.54 23.17 -26.49
CA ALA A 81 -22.61 24.01 -25.28
C ALA A 81 -24.11 24.16 -24.89
N PRO A 82 -24.50 24.46 -23.62
CA PRO A 82 -24.15 25.74 -23.00
C PRO A 82 -23.87 25.74 -21.49
N HIS A 83 -23.02 26.70 -21.10
CA HIS A 83 -23.12 27.64 -19.97
C HIS A 83 -23.38 27.11 -18.54
N GLY A 84 -22.44 27.44 -17.65
CA GLY A 84 -22.62 27.45 -16.21
C GLY A 84 -21.65 28.44 -15.56
N SER A 85 -21.95 29.73 -15.64
CA SER A 85 -21.28 30.80 -14.89
C SER A 85 -21.64 30.68 -13.40
N GLY A 86 -20.66 30.32 -12.57
CA GLY A 86 -20.78 30.27 -11.11
C GLY A 86 -19.73 31.18 -10.48
N ALA A 87 -20.22 32.26 -9.87
CA ALA A 87 -19.47 33.41 -9.39
C ALA A 87 -18.50 33.11 -8.23
N ALA A 88 -17.47 33.96 -8.17
CA ALA A 88 -16.62 34.16 -7.02
C ALA A 88 -17.42 34.43 -5.74
N GLN A 89 -17.08 33.73 -4.67
CA GLN A 89 -17.42 34.14 -3.31
C GLN A 89 -16.20 33.90 -2.43
N GLY A 90 -15.60 35.01 -2.00
CA GLY A 90 -14.50 35.03 -1.04
C GLY A 90 -15.00 34.65 0.35
N PHE A 91 -14.11 34.02 1.11
CA PHE A 91 -14.30 33.78 2.54
C PHE A 91 -13.32 34.66 3.32
N PRO A 92 -13.79 35.68 4.08
CA PRO A 92 -12.97 36.41 5.01
C PRO A 92 -13.03 35.81 6.44
N GLY A 93 -11.92 35.93 7.18
CA GLY A 93 -11.80 35.76 8.64
C GLY A 93 -11.68 34.30 9.09
N GLN A 94 -10.56 33.75 9.59
CA GLN A 94 -9.76 34.15 10.75
C GLN A 94 -10.52 34.90 11.84
N GLN A 95 -10.98 34.17 12.86
CA GLN A 95 -11.02 34.55 14.28
C GLN A 95 -11.58 33.39 15.12
N GLY A 96 -10.92 33.08 16.24
CA GLY A 96 -11.56 32.40 17.39
C GLY A 96 -10.80 31.22 18.01
N THR A 97 -9.82 31.50 18.87
CA THR A 97 -9.60 30.67 20.07
C THR A 97 -10.59 31.15 21.15
N PRO A 98 -11.11 30.24 21.99
CA PRO A 98 -10.70 30.30 23.38
C PRO A 98 -10.40 28.92 24.00
N ALA A 99 -9.59 28.98 25.05
CA ALA A 99 -9.18 27.88 25.89
C ALA A 99 -10.31 27.38 26.81
N GLY A 100 -10.24 26.09 27.16
CA GLY A 100 -10.72 25.60 28.46
C GLY A 100 -11.60 24.35 28.40
N ALA A 101 -11.03 23.19 28.75
CA ALA A 101 -11.56 22.20 29.70
C ALA A 101 -10.81 20.87 29.52
N GLY A 102 -10.27 20.35 30.62
CA GLY A 102 -9.40 19.18 30.65
C GLY A 102 -10.06 17.89 30.17
N ALA A 103 -9.27 17.08 29.47
CA ALA A 103 -9.51 15.68 29.19
C ALA A 103 -8.20 14.92 29.50
N PRO A 104 -8.28 13.66 30.00
CA PRO A 104 -7.13 12.94 30.54
C PRO A 104 -6.06 12.71 29.47
N ALA A 105 -4.81 12.62 29.91
CA ALA A 105 -3.63 12.35 29.09
C ALA A 105 -3.77 11.01 28.33
N GLY A 106 -4.49 11.03 27.22
CA GLY A 106 -4.51 10.00 26.21
C GLY A 106 -3.28 10.19 25.34
N THR A 107 -2.46 9.14 25.26
CA THR A 107 -1.41 8.92 24.25
C THR A 107 -1.74 9.65 22.96
N ALA A 108 -1.03 10.75 22.69
CA ALA A 108 -1.10 11.43 21.41
C ALA A 108 -0.81 10.39 20.30
N PRO A 109 -1.58 10.36 19.20
CA PRO A 109 -1.25 9.51 18.07
C PRO A 109 0.07 10.02 17.50
N GLN A 110 1.14 9.29 17.80
CA GLN A 110 2.44 9.46 17.17
C GLN A 110 2.20 9.47 15.66
N ARG A 111 2.48 10.60 14.99
CA ARG A 111 2.40 10.68 13.52
C ARG A 111 3.22 9.51 12.96
N PRO A 112 2.65 8.65 12.10
CA PRO A 112 3.36 7.47 11.65
C PRO A 112 4.61 7.91 10.87
N VAL A 113 5.77 7.64 11.44
CA VAL A 113 7.06 7.81 10.78
C VAL A 113 7.09 6.83 9.62
N PHE A 114 7.11 7.38 8.41
CA PHE A 114 7.12 6.63 7.15
C PHE A 114 8.49 5.94 7.00
N GLY A 115 8.65 4.79 7.65
CA GLY A 115 9.94 4.08 7.65
C GLY A 115 9.94 2.73 8.34
N SER A 116 9.16 2.57 9.41
CA SER A 116 9.08 1.30 10.15
C SER A 116 7.67 0.75 10.03
N ARG A 117 7.50 -0.38 9.33
CA ARG A 117 6.26 -1.17 9.43
C ARG A 117 6.19 -1.71 10.85
N ASP A 118 5.50 -0.97 11.72
CA ASP A 118 5.33 -1.38 13.10
C ASP A 118 4.73 -2.81 13.14
N PRO A 119 5.44 -3.79 13.73
CA PRO A 119 5.01 -5.19 13.71
C PRO A 119 3.67 -5.36 14.41
N ASN A 120 3.38 -4.54 15.42
CA ASN A 120 2.09 -4.53 16.10
C ASN A 120 0.98 -3.99 15.19
N ALA A 121 1.23 -2.89 14.47
CA ALA A 121 0.26 -2.37 13.50
C ALA A 121 0.03 -3.33 12.33
N ARG A 122 1.02 -4.17 11.97
CA ARG A 122 0.82 -5.26 11.02
C ARG A 122 -0.06 -6.36 11.64
N ALA A 123 0.26 -6.82 12.85
CA ALA A 123 -0.49 -7.87 13.53
C ALA A 123 -1.95 -7.48 13.76
N GLN A 124 -2.21 -6.26 14.22
CA GLN A 124 -3.56 -5.74 14.40
C GLN A 124 -4.38 -5.72 13.10
N ARG A 125 -3.75 -5.38 11.97
CA ARG A 125 -4.43 -5.42 10.66
C ARG A 125 -4.77 -6.83 10.22
N ILE A 126 -3.85 -7.79 10.39
CA ILE A 126 -4.10 -9.19 10.03
C ILE A 126 -5.21 -9.77 10.90
N ALA A 127 -5.19 -9.53 12.21
CA ALA A 127 -6.25 -9.94 13.12
C ALA A 127 -7.63 -9.43 12.68
N ARG A 128 -7.76 -8.13 12.39
CA ARG A 128 -9.03 -7.54 11.91
C ARG A 128 -9.48 -8.11 10.57
N ALA A 129 -8.56 -8.33 9.64
CA ALA A 129 -8.88 -8.90 8.33
C ALA A 129 -9.44 -10.34 8.46
N LEU A 130 -8.78 -11.19 9.26
CA LEU A 130 -9.21 -12.57 9.48
C LEU A 130 -10.57 -12.65 10.19
N VAL A 131 -10.81 -11.83 11.22
CA VAL A 131 -12.11 -11.82 11.90
C VAL A 131 -13.21 -11.26 10.98
N SER A 132 -12.90 -10.25 10.16
CA SER A 132 -13.84 -9.75 9.16
C SER A 132 -14.21 -10.79 8.11
N ASP A 133 -13.28 -11.68 7.76
CA ASP A 133 -13.52 -12.80 6.84
C ASP A 133 -14.56 -13.78 7.42
N ILE A 134 -14.40 -14.17 8.69
CA ILE A 134 -15.37 -15.02 9.41
C ILE A 134 -16.79 -14.44 9.33
N VAL A 135 -16.94 -13.14 9.57
CA VAL A 135 -18.25 -12.47 9.52
C VAL A 135 -18.79 -12.39 8.10
N ALA A 136 -17.93 -12.14 7.11
CA ALA A 136 -18.35 -12.06 5.71
C ALA A 136 -18.88 -13.39 5.18
N TYR A 137 -18.35 -14.52 5.65
CA TYR A 137 -18.80 -15.86 5.24
C TYR A 137 -20.00 -16.38 6.03
N HIS A 138 -20.25 -15.88 7.24
CA HIS A 138 -21.30 -16.37 8.12
C HIS A 138 -22.15 -15.25 8.76
N PRO A 139 -22.75 -14.32 7.98
CA PRO A 139 -23.49 -13.18 8.52
C PRO A 139 -24.73 -13.61 9.30
N GLU A 140 -25.55 -14.49 8.74
CA GLU A 140 -26.79 -14.96 9.38
C GLU A 140 -26.52 -15.75 10.66
N ARG A 141 -25.46 -16.57 10.67
CA ARG A 141 -25.05 -17.35 11.85
C ARG A 141 -24.59 -16.44 12.97
N ARG A 142 -23.92 -15.33 12.64
CA ARG A 142 -23.46 -14.33 13.62
C ARG A 142 -24.63 -13.66 14.30
N GLU A 143 -25.65 -13.24 13.55
CA GLU A 143 -26.84 -12.60 14.11
C GLU A 143 -27.59 -13.52 15.07
N GLN A 144 -27.76 -14.80 14.69
CA GLN A 144 -28.35 -15.82 15.55
C GLN A 144 -27.53 -16.03 16.83
N ALA A 145 -26.20 -16.17 16.70
CA ALA A 145 -25.32 -16.36 17.84
C ALA A 145 -25.21 -15.13 18.75
N LEU A 146 -25.37 -13.91 18.20
CA LEU A 146 -25.50 -12.66 18.96
C LEU A 146 -26.79 -12.65 19.77
N ALA A 147 -27.92 -12.99 19.14
CA ALA A 147 -29.22 -13.05 19.81
C ALA A 147 -29.27 -14.13 20.90
N ALA A 148 -28.65 -15.28 20.66
CA ALA A 148 -28.60 -16.40 21.60
C ALA A 148 -27.48 -16.28 22.66
N GLY A 149 -26.53 -15.36 22.49
CA GLY A 149 -25.35 -15.25 23.35
C GLY A 149 -24.36 -16.41 23.23
N THR A 150 -24.44 -17.21 22.15
CA THR A 150 -23.64 -18.44 21.94
C THR A 150 -22.46 -18.26 20.99
N LEU A 151 -22.07 -17.02 20.67
CA LEU A 151 -20.95 -16.67 19.78
C LEU A 151 -19.69 -17.50 19.99
N ARG A 152 -19.28 -17.72 21.24
CA ARG A 152 -18.07 -18.48 21.57
C ARG A 152 -18.14 -19.94 21.11
N SER A 153 -19.31 -20.56 21.23
CA SER A 153 -19.52 -21.97 20.89
C SER A 153 -19.73 -22.14 19.39
N GLU A 154 -20.57 -21.29 18.81
CA GLU A 154 -20.90 -21.37 17.39
C GLU A 154 -19.69 -21.10 16.50
N PHE A 155 -18.91 -20.07 16.79
CA PHE A 155 -17.77 -19.68 15.96
C PHE A 155 -16.45 -20.31 16.40
N ARG A 156 -16.47 -21.30 17.30
CA ARG A 156 -15.26 -21.85 17.89
C ARG A 156 -14.28 -22.38 16.84
N ASP A 157 -14.76 -23.18 15.91
CA ASP A 157 -13.92 -23.82 14.90
C ASP A 157 -13.30 -22.79 13.93
N GLU A 158 -14.10 -21.81 13.49
CA GLU A 158 -13.68 -20.72 12.62
C GLU A 158 -12.67 -19.80 13.32
N ILE A 159 -12.88 -19.52 14.61
CA ILE A 159 -11.96 -18.76 15.44
C ILE A 159 -10.64 -19.52 15.59
N MET A 160 -10.67 -20.83 15.85
CA MET A 160 -9.46 -21.66 15.97
C MET A 160 -8.67 -21.71 14.66
N LYS A 161 -9.35 -21.89 13.53
CA LYS A 161 -8.73 -21.88 12.19
C LYS A 161 -8.09 -20.53 11.88
N SER A 162 -8.81 -19.44 12.16
CA SER A 162 -8.31 -18.08 11.95
C SER A 162 -7.16 -17.72 12.91
N TRP A 163 -7.16 -18.29 14.11
CA TRP A 163 -6.05 -18.14 15.06
C TRP A 163 -4.78 -18.83 14.58
N ASP A 164 -4.87 -20.05 14.04
CA ASP A 164 -3.72 -20.75 13.46
C ASP A 164 -3.13 -19.96 12.29
N GLU A 165 -3.97 -19.47 11.38
CA GLU A 165 -3.55 -18.60 10.28
C GLU A 165 -2.91 -17.28 10.77
N TYR A 166 -3.49 -16.68 11.81
CA TYR A 166 -2.91 -15.49 12.43
C TYR A 166 -1.51 -15.78 12.96
N VAL A 167 -1.35 -16.85 13.74
CA VAL A 167 -0.06 -17.30 14.28
C VAL A 167 0.94 -17.60 13.16
N ALA A 168 0.52 -18.24 12.08
CA ALA A 168 1.36 -18.52 10.92
C ALA A 168 1.89 -17.23 10.25
N GLN A 169 1.10 -16.15 10.22
CA GLN A 169 1.48 -14.89 9.57
C GLN A 169 2.25 -13.91 10.47
N VAL A 170 1.97 -13.88 11.77
CA VAL A 170 2.59 -12.94 12.73
C VAL A 170 3.65 -13.58 13.63
N GLY A 171 3.68 -14.91 13.73
CA GLY A 171 4.53 -15.66 14.63
C GLY A 171 3.91 -15.86 16.02
N GLN A 172 4.24 -17.00 16.66
CA GLN A 172 3.69 -17.37 17.98
C GLN A 172 3.94 -16.34 19.08
N GLU A 173 5.12 -15.71 19.09
CA GLU A 173 5.49 -14.74 20.13
C GLU A 173 4.57 -13.50 20.10
N THR A 174 4.35 -12.94 18.92
CA THR A 174 3.46 -11.79 18.75
C THR A 174 2.01 -12.18 19.01
N ALA A 175 1.58 -13.35 18.54
CA ALA A 175 0.21 -13.80 18.73
C ALA A 175 -0.14 -14.00 20.21
N LYS A 176 0.76 -14.61 21.00
CA LYS A 176 0.54 -14.86 22.44
C LYS A 176 0.73 -13.61 23.30
N SER A 177 1.63 -12.70 22.92
CA SER A 177 1.95 -11.51 23.72
C SER A 177 1.01 -10.32 23.48
N THR A 178 0.19 -10.35 22.41
CA THR A 178 -0.64 -9.21 22.02
C THR A 178 -2.14 -9.53 22.07
N PRO A 179 -2.99 -8.60 22.52
CA PRO A 179 -4.44 -8.83 22.60
C PRO A 179 -5.16 -8.61 21.27
N TYR A 180 -4.46 -8.35 20.16
CA TYR A 180 -5.07 -7.83 18.92
C TYR A 180 -6.12 -8.75 18.31
N PHE A 181 -5.91 -10.06 18.33
CA PHE A 181 -6.87 -11.02 17.79
C PHE A 181 -8.14 -11.08 18.63
N ARG A 182 -8.00 -11.20 19.96
CA ARG A 182 -9.14 -11.15 20.90
C ARG A 182 -9.89 -9.82 20.81
N GLN A 183 -9.17 -8.71 20.69
CA GLN A 183 -9.78 -7.39 20.51
C GLN A 183 -10.56 -7.33 19.19
N ALA A 184 -10.04 -7.90 18.10
CA ALA A 184 -10.77 -7.98 16.84
C ALA A 184 -12.03 -8.87 16.93
N LEU A 185 -11.98 -9.98 17.67
CA LEU A 185 -13.17 -10.81 17.94
C LEU A 185 -14.25 -10.00 18.68
N ASN A 186 -13.88 -9.26 19.71
CA ASN A 186 -14.83 -8.43 20.46
C ASN A 186 -15.39 -7.28 19.62
N ASP A 187 -14.52 -6.59 18.87
CA ASP A 187 -14.88 -5.43 18.04
C ASP A 187 -15.77 -5.82 16.84
N ILE A 188 -15.39 -6.88 16.13
CA ILE A 188 -16.00 -7.25 14.84
C ILE A 188 -17.03 -8.37 15.03
N LEU A 189 -16.64 -9.51 15.62
CA LEU A 189 -17.54 -10.67 15.73
C LEU A 189 -18.64 -10.41 16.75
N ALA A 190 -18.30 -9.90 17.94
CA ALA A 190 -19.24 -9.59 19.01
C ALA A 190 -19.87 -8.18 18.91
N GLY A 191 -19.58 -7.41 17.85
CA GLY A 191 -20.18 -6.10 17.62
C GLY A 191 -19.82 -5.05 18.69
N GLY A 192 -18.61 -5.12 19.22
CA GLY A 192 -18.09 -4.20 20.26
C GLY A 192 -18.26 -4.70 21.69
N GLN A 193 -18.90 -5.85 21.92
CA GLN A 193 -19.06 -6.42 23.25
C GLN A 193 -17.80 -7.21 23.67
N PRO A 194 -17.33 -7.10 24.93
CA PRO A 194 -16.18 -7.86 25.44
C PRO A 194 -16.60 -9.30 25.81
N VAL A 195 -17.06 -10.06 24.82
CA VAL A 195 -17.55 -11.42 24.99
C VAL A 195 -16.42 -12.42 25.09
N PHE A 196 -15.26 -12.20 24.44
CA PHE A 196 -14.10 -13.09 24.30
C PHE A 196 -12.93 -12.74 25.21
#